data_AF-A0A7M7L5T4-F1
#
_entry.id   AF-A0A7M7L5T4-F1
#
_cell.length_a   1.000
_cell.length_b   1.000
_cell.length_c   1.000
_cell.angle_alpha   90.00
_cell.angle_beta   90.00
_cell.angle_gamma   90.00
#
_symmetry.space_group_name_H-M   'P 1'
#
loop_
_entity.id
_entity.type
_entity.pdbx_description
1 polymer ?
#
loop_
_entity_poly.entity_id
_entity_poly.type
_entity_poly.pdbx_seq_one_letter_code
_entity_poly.pdbx_strand_id
1 'polypeptide(L)'
;MSKKSPKPKVYELCQLPLPLLTQMKQELDGDIEYMSQSIQTLKVVMDKCLTSEECLSKLGPKAEGIGTGYYVEKDIEEAREVFKRREKVVQEQIEKVQKAAQEKVMFRDRVAETMQIKLQQLLSSRQMQPAAEGQAAK
;
A
#
# COMPACT_ATOMS: atom_id res chain seq x y z
N MET A 1 2.58 -2.34 -44.30
CA MET A 1 2.31 -3.26 -43.17
C MET A 1 2.25 -2.44 -41.89
N SER A 2 1.05 -2.19 -41.39
CA SER A 2 0.81 -1.27 -40.25
C SER A 2 0.77 -2.08 -38.95
N LYS A 3 1.79 -1.93 -38.11
CA LYS A 3 1.82 -2.48 -36.76
C LYS A 3 0.85 -1.68 -35.90
N LYS A 4 -0.33 -2.25 -35.62
CA LYS A 4 -1.31 -1.70 -34.67
C LYS A 4 -0.81 -1.90 -33.24
N SER A 5 -0.59 -0.79 -32.56
CA SER A 5 -0.31 -0.68 -31.14
C SER A 5 -1.48 -1.22 -30.28
N PRO A 6 -1.21 -1.79 -29.10
CA PRO A 6 -2.25 -2.26 -28.19
C PRO A 6 -2.86 -1.06 -27.45
N LYS A 7 -4.15 -0.79 -27.70
CA LYS A 7 -4.88 0.25 -26.95
C LYS A 7 -5.21 -0.28 -25.55
N PRO A 8 -5.02 0.52 -24.48
CA PRO A 8 -5.24 0.10 -23.11
C PRO A 8 -6.74 -0.15 -22.86
N LYS A 9 -7.01 -1.12 -21.97
CA LYS A 9 -8.32 -1.63 -21.53
C LYS A 9 -9.17 -0.58 -20.77
N VAL A 10 -9.48 0.55 -21.40
CA VAL A 10 -10.34 1.60 -20.82
C VAL A 10 -11.84 1.23 -20.97
N TYR A 11 -12.17 0.20 -21.77
CA TYR A 11 -13.54 -0.15 -22.12
C TYR A 11 -14.29 -1.06 -21.12
N GLU A 12 -13.64 -1.65 -20.11
CA GLU A 12 -14.31 -2.63 -19.22
C GLU A 12 -14.88 -2.06 -17.91
N LEU A 13 -14.51 -0.85 -17.49
CA LEU A 13 -15.00 -0.28 -16.22
C LEU A 13 -16.37 0.43 -16.33
N CYS A 14 -16.76 0.84 -17.54
CA CYS A 14 -18.06 1.49 -17.77
C CYS A 14 -19.24 0.51 -17.83
N GLN A 15 -19.04 -0.79 -18.06
CA GLN A 15 -20.14 -1.77 -18.11
C GLN A 15 -20.46 -2.43 -16.76
N LEU A 16 -19.61 -2.27 -15.74
CA LEU A 16 -19.84 -2.93 -14.44
C LEU A 16 -20.96 -2.24 -13.65
N PRO A 17 -21.92 -3.00 -13.08
CA PRO A 17 -23.01 -2.44 -12.28
C PRO A 17 -22.47 -1.83 -10.99
N LEU A 18 -23.07 -0.71 -10.56
CA LEU A 18 -22.70 0.06 -9.35
C LEU A 18 -22.41 -0.80 -8.09
N PRO A 19 -23.19 -1.86 -7.78
CA PRO A 19 -22.94 -2.73 -6.63
C PRO A 19 -21.56 -3.40 -6.64
N LEU A 20 -21.09 -3.84 -7.82
CA LEU A 20 -19.80 -4.53 -7.96
C LEU A 20 -18.63 -3.55 -7.80
N LEU A 21 -18.78 -2.31 -8.25
CA LEU A 21 -17.80 -1.25 -8.00
C LEU A 21 -17.69 -0.91 -6.51
N THR A 22 -18.82 -0.87 -5.79
CA THR A 22 -18.82 -0.69 -4.32
C THR A 22 -18.11 -1.82 -3.60
N GLN A 23 -18.35 -3.08 -4.02
CA GLN A 23 -17.67 -4.24 -3.45
C GLN A 23 -16.16 -4.20 -3.71
N MET A 24 -15.73 -3.92 -4.95
CA MET A 24 -14.31 -3.78 -5.27
C MET A 24 -13.66 -2.62 -4.48
N LYS A 25 -14.36 -1.51 -4.29
CA LYS A 25 -13.89 -0.40 -3.45
C LYS A 25 -13.65 -0.87 -2.00
N GLN A 26 -14.60 -1.58 -1.40
CA GLN A 26 -14.50 -2.09 -0.03
C GLN A 26 -13.34 -3.08 0.14
N GLU A 27 -13.16 -3.99 -0.82
CA GLU A 27 -12.04 -4.93 -0.82
C GLU A 27 -10.69 -4.20 -0.89
N LEU A 28 -10.57 -3.21 -1.78
CA LEU A 28 -9.37 -2.39 -1.89
C LEU A 28 -9.11 -1.57 -0.62
N ASP A 29 -10.14 -1.03 0.02
CA ASP A 29 -10.01 -0.28 1.26
C ASP A 29 -9.48 -1.18 2.40
N GLY A 30 -10.01 -2.40 2.53
CA GLY A 30 -9.51 -3.38 3.50
C GLY A 30 -8.06 -3.81 3.24
N ASP A 31 -7.71 -4.02 1.97
CA ASP A 31 -6.33 -4.34 1.57
C ASP A 31 -5.35 -3.21 1.89
N ILE A 32 -5.76 -1.96 1.67
CA ILE A 32 -4.95 -0.77 2.00
C ILE A 32 -4.75 -0.68 3.51
N GLU A 33 -5.79 -0.90 4.32
CA GLU A 33 -5.69 -0.93 5.78
C GLU A 33 -4.73 -2.02 6.26
N TYR A 34 -4.85 -3.24 5.71
CA TYR A 34 -3.95 -4.33 6.04
C TYR A 34 -2.49 -4.02 5.69
N MET A 35 -2.23 -3.49 4.49
CA MET A 35 -0.87 -3.08 4.10
C MET A 35 -0.33 -1.96 5.00
N SER A 36 -1.18 -1.02 5.41
CA SER A 36 -0.80 0.05 6.36
C SER A 36 -0.39 -0.51 7.72
N GLN A 37 -1.16 -1.45 8.28
CA GLN A 37 -0.81 -2.14 9.53
C GLN A 37 0.48 -2.96 9.41
N SER A 38 0.68 -3.62 8.26
CA SER A 38 1.93 -4.36 7.98
C SER A 38 3.13 -3.43 7.96
N ILE A 39 3.03 -2.25 7.34
CA ILE A 39 4.10 -1.24 7.33
C ILE A 39 4.41 -0.76 8.76
N GLN A 40 3.39 -0.48 9.58
CA GLN A 40 3.60 -0.06 10.96
C GLN A 40 4.33 -1.13 11.77
N THR A 41 3.94 -2.39 11.63
CA THR A 41 4.58 -3.51 12.33
C THR A 41 6.04 -3.67 11.90
N LEU A 42 6.32 -3.61 10.59
CA LEU A 42 7.70 -3.66 10.08
C LEU A 42 8.55 -2.48 10.58
N LYS A 43 7.99 -1.27 10.68
CA LYS A 43 8.68 -0.11 11.27
C LYS A 43 9.04 -0.33 12.73
N VAL A 44 8.14 -0.90 13.53
CA VAL A 44 8.42 -1.24 14.94
C VAL A 44 9.54 -2.29 15.05
N VAL A 45 9.57 -3.27 14.15
CA VAL A 45 10.64 -4.28 14.11
C VAL A 45 11.99 -3.63 13.74
N MET A 46 12.00 -2.71 12.79
CA MET A 46 13.19 -1.95 12.40
C MET A 46 13.72 -1.11 13.57
N ASP A 47 12.85 -0.38 14.27
CA ASP A 47 13.20 0.44 15.44
C ASP A 47 13.80 -0.39 16.59
N LYS A 48 13.24 -1.59 16.83
CA LYS A 48 13.80 -2.56 17.78
C LYS A 48 15.19 -3.06 17.38
N CYS A 49 15.44 -3.28 16.08
CA CYS A 49 16.77 -3.69 15.59
C CYS A 49 17.79 -2.58 15.77
N LEU A 50 17.44 -1.32 15.47
CA LEU A 50 18.28 -0.15 15.66
C LEU A 50 18.62 0.08 17.14
N THR A 51 17.63 0.05 18.02
CA THR A 51 17.82 0.20 19.46
C THR A 51 18.74 -0.90 20.00
N SER A 52 18.57 -2.14 19.54
CA SER A 52 19.41 -3.27 19.96
C SER A 52 20.86 -3.11 19.48
N GLU A 53 21.09 -2.59 18.27
CA GLU A 53 22.45 -2.30 17.77
C GLU A 53 23.12 -1.18 18.59
N GLU A 54 22.35 -0.16 18.99
CA GLU A 54 22.87 0.92 19.83
C GLU A 54 23.28 0.42 21.23
N CYS A 55 22.50 -0.49 21.83
CA CYS A 55 22.85 -1.15 23.09
C CYS A 55 24.16 -1.94 22.98
N LEU A 56 24.35 -2.70 21.89
CA LEU A 56 25.61 -3.41 21.63
C LEU A 56 26.79 -2.46 21.43
N SER A 57 26.54 -1.27 20.87
CA SER A 57 27.57 -0.22 20.72
C SER A 57 27.99 0.39 22.05
N LYS A 58 27.03 0.57 22.98
CA LYS A 58 27.28 1.07 24.34
C LYS A 58 28.01 0.05 25.22
N LEU A 59 27.91 -1.25 24.90
CA LEU A 59 28.64 -2.35 25.52
C LEU A 59 30.06 -2.54 24.96
N GLY A 60 30.55 -1.63 24.11
CA GLY A 60 31.95 -1.59 23.65
C GLY A 60 32.95 -1.63 24.81
N PRO A 61 34.26 -1.83 24.54
CA PRO A 61 35.26 -2.56 25.34
C PRO A 61 35.63 -1.98 26.72
N LYS A 62 34.62 -1.70 27.55
CA LYS A 62 34.69 -1.40 28.98
C LYS A 62 34.13 -2.58 29.77
N ALA A 63 34.54 -3.79 29.39
CA ALA A 63 34.54 -4.93 30.30
C ALA A 63 35.90 -5.00 31.01
N GLU A 64 36.25 -3.90 31.71
CA GLU A 64 37.37 -3.86 32.64
C GLU A 64 36.93 -4.66 33.88
N GLY A 65 37.05 -5.99 33.82
CA GLY A 65 36.72 -6.82 34.98
C GLY A 65 36.59 -8.33 34.80
N ILE A 66 36.55 -8.89 33.59
CA ILE A 66 36.47 -10.36 33.43
C ILE A 66 37.43 -10.80 32.32
N GLY A 67 38.53 -11.43 32.72
CA GLY A 67 39.71 -11.75 31.91
C GLY A 67 39.53 -12.80 30.79
N THR A 68 38.54 -12.65 29.90
CA THR A 68 38.37 -13.50 28.71
C THR A 68 37.94 -12.72 27.44
N GLY A 69 38.30 -11.43 27.36
CA GLY A 69 37.80 -10.43 26.38
C GLY A 69 37.86 -10.77 24.87
N TYR A 70 38.51 -11.84 24.44
CA TYR A 70 38.64 -12.19 23.02
C TYR A 70 37.42 -12.90 22.40
N TYR A 71 36.57 -13.56 23.19
CA TYR A 71 35.36 -14.21 22.65
C TYR A 71 34.19 -13.24 22.55
N VAL A 72 33.99 -12.42 23.59
CA VAL A 72 32.88 -11.44 23.66
C VAL A 72 32.98 -10.36 22.58
N GLU A 73 34.19 -9.92 22.20
CA GLU A 73 34.35 -8.92 21.14
C GLU A 73 33.95 -9.45 19.75
N LYS A 74 34.33 -10.68 19.40
CA LYS A 74 33.91 -11.31 18.13
C LYS A 74 32.40 -11.52 18.05
N ASP A 75 31.79 -11.99 19.13
CA ASP A 75 30.34 -12.19 19.21
C ASP A 75 29.55 -10.88 19.08
N ILE A 76 30.06 -9.76 19.62
CA ILE A 76 29.43 -8.43 19.48
C ILE A 76 29.52 -7.91 18.05
N GLU A 77 30.65 -8.12 17.37
CA GLU A 77 30.84 -7.69 15.99
C GLU A 77 29.96 -8.50 15.02
N GLU A 78 29.88 -9.82 15.20
CA GLU A 78 28.96 -10.68 14.45
C GLU A 78 27.48 -10.33 14.73
N ALA A 79 27.12 -10.06 15.98
CA ALA A 79 25.76 -9.63 16.33
C ALA A 79 25.38 -8.33 15.60
N ARG A 80 26.31 -7.36 15.52
CA ARG A 80 26.10 -6.10 14.80
C ARG A 80 25.84 -6.35 13.31
N GLU A 81 26.62 -7.21 12.66
CA GLU A 81 26.39 -7.56 11.25
C GLU A 81 25.02 -8.22 11.03
N VAL A 82 24.59 -9.10 11.93
CA VAL A 82 23.26 -9.74 11.87
C VAL A 82 22.14 -8.70 11.99
N PHE A 83 22.23 -7.76 12.92
CA PHE A 83 21.23 -6.68 13.06
C PHE A 83 21.20 -5.78 11.84
N LYS A 84 22.36 -5.35 11.33
CA LYS A 84 22.46 -4.51 10.13
C LYS A 84 21.90 -5.20 8.88
N ARG A 85 22.15 -6.50 8.74
CA ARG A 85 21.57 -7.30 7.64
C ARG A 85 20.05 -7.42 7.77
N ARG A 86 19.52 -7.64 8.98
CA ARG A 86 18.08 -7.71 9.25
C ARG A 86 17.40 -6.36 9.01
N GLU A 87 18.02 -5.26 9.42
CA GLU A 87 17.54 -3.90 9.18
C GLU A 87 17.37 -3.66 7.68
N LYS A 88 18.40 -3.96 6.88
CA LYS A 88 18.35 -3.83 5.42
C LYS A 88 17.20 -4.63 4.80
N VAL A 89 17.01 -5.88 5.24
CA VAL A 89 15.89 -6.72 4.75
C VAL A 89 14.54 -6.11 5.12
N VAL A 90 14.37 -5.64 6.35
CA VAL A 90 13.12 -5.03 6.81
C VAL A 90 12.85 -3.72 6.05
N GLN A 91 13.87 -2.90 5.81
CA GLN A 91 13.76 -1.68 5.01
C GLN A 91 13.31 -1.97 3.57
N GLU A 92 13.93 -2.94 2.90
CA GLU A 92 13.53 -3.36 1.54
C GLU A 92 12.07 -3.86 1.50
N GLN A 93 11.61 -4.58 2.53
CA GLN A 93 10.22 -5.04 2.62
C GLN A 93 9.25 -3.88 2.82
N ILE A 94 9.59 -2.90 3.68
CA ILE A 94 8.79 -1.69 3.86
C ILE A 94 8.63 -0.94 2.54
N GLU A 95 9.72 -0.74 1.79
CA GLU A 95 9.67 -0.04 0.50
C GLU A 95 8.80 -0.77 -0.54
N LYS A 96 8.90 -2.11 -0.62
CA LYS A 96 8.08 -2.93 -1.52
C LYS A 96 6.60 -2.81 -1.18
N VAL A 97 6.25 -2.95 0.10
CA VAL A 97 4.85 -2.83 0.55
C VAL A 97 4.34 -1.41 0.36
N GLN A 98 5.16 -0.39 0.59
CA GLN A 98 4.77 1.00 0.39
C GLN A 98 4.47 1.33 -1.08
N LYS A 99 5.28 0.83 -2.02
CA LYS A 99 5.00 0.95 -3.47
C LYS A 99 3.71 0.25 -3.85
N ALA A 100 3.52 -1.00 -3.42
CA ALA A 100 2.30 -1.75 -3.69
C ALA A 100 1.05 -1.05 -3.10
N ALA A 101 1.16 -0.50 -1.89
CA ALA A 101 0.08 0.25 -1.26
C ALA A 101 -0.28 1.52 -2.05
N GLN A 102 0.71 2.27 -2.54
CA GLN A 102 0.48 3.46 -3.38
C GLN A 102 -0.25 3.11 -4.68
N GLU A 103 0.14 2.02 -5.34
CA GLU A 103 -0.54 1.55 -6.55
C GLU A 103 -2.00 1.17 -6.27
N LYS A 104 -2.27 0.48 -5.15
CA LYS A 104 -3.64 0.14 -4.74
C LYS A 104 -4.49 1.37 -4.40
N VAL A 105 -3.91 2.37 -3.74
CA VAL A 105 -4.59 3.66 -3.45
C VAL A 105 -4.99 4.35 -4.76
N MET A 106 -4.06 4.46 -5.71
CA MET A 106 -4.37 5.04 -7.03
C MET A 106 -5.45 4.28 -7.78
N PHE A 107 -5.45 2.94 -7.68
CA PHE A 107 -6.50 2.12 -8.28
C PHE A 107 -7.86 2.34 -7.61
N ARG A 108 -7.90 2.40 -6.27
CA ARG A 108 -9.11 2.72 -5.50
C ARG A 108 -9.69 4.08 -5.88
N ASP A 109 -8.84 5.09 -6.05
CA ASP A 109 -9.27 6.44 -6.46
C ASP A 109 -9.89 6.44 -7.87
N ARG A 110 -9.31 5.71 -8.82
CA ARG A 110 -9.89 5.54 -10.17
C ARG A 110 -11.24 4.83 -10.15
N VAL A 111 -11.40 3.83 -9.29
CA VAL A 111 -12.68 3.13 -9.10
C VAL A 111 -13.73 4.10 -8.52
N ALA A 112 -13.35 4.90 -7.52
CA ALA A 112 -14.22 5.91 -6.92
C ALA A 112 -14.63 6.99 -7.92
N GLU A 113 -13.70 7.49 -8.73
CA GLU A 113 -13.97 8.46 -9.79
C GLU A 113 -14.95 7.89 -10.83
N THR A 114 -14.75 6.63 -11.26
CA THR A 114 -15.66 5.96 -12.20
C THR A 114 -17.07 5.81 -11.62
N MET A 115 -17.20 5.51 -10.32
CA MET A 115 -18.49 5.48 -9.64
C MET A 115 -19.16 6.87 -9.64
N GLN A 116 -18.40 7.93 -9.38
CA GLN A 116 -18.93 9.29 -9.34
C GLN A 116 -19.40 9.76 -10.72
N ILE A 117 -18.63 9.47 -11.78
CA ILE A 117 -19.00 9.76 -13.16
C ILE A 117 -20.30 9.05 -13.53
N LYS A 118 -20.43 7.76 -13.20
CA LYS A 118 -21.66 6.99 -13.44
C LYS A 118 -22.87 7.56 -12.71
N LEU A 119 -22.71 7.97 -11.45
CA LEU A 119 -23.79 8.57 -10.67
C LEU A 119 -24.24 9.90 -11.29
N GLN A 120 -23.28 10.73 -11.72
CA GLN A 120 -23.56 12.00 -12.36
C GLN A 120 -24.26 11.81 -13.72
N GLN A 121 -23.82 10.84 -14.53
CA GLN A 121 -24.49 10.49 -15.79
C GLN A 121 -25.95 10.06 -15.58
N LEU A 122 -26.23 9.25 -14.55
CA LEU A 122 -27.59 8.85 -14.21
C LEU A 122 -28.48 10.05 -13.83
N LEU A 123 -27.97 10.96 -13.01
CA LEU A 123 -28.70 12.17 -12.62
C LEU A 123 -28.96 13.11 -13.81
N SER A 124 -27.98 13.28 -14.69
CA SER A 124 -28.13 14.08 -15.91
C SER A 124 -29.10 13.44 -16.91
N SER A 125 -29.09 12.11 -17.07
CA SER A 125 -30.05 11.40 -17.93
C SER A 125 -31.49 11.52 -17.42
N ARG A 126 -31.69 11.63 -16.11
CA ARG A 126 -33.00 11.82 -15.48
C ARG A 126 -33.54 13.25 -15.60
N GLN A 127 -32.67 14.26 -15.71
CA GLN A 127 -33.09 15.65 -15.97
C GLN A 127 -33.38 15.93 -17.45
N MET A 128 -33.01 15.02 -18.36
CA MET A 128 -33.19 15.19 -19.80
C MET A 128 -34.40 14.43 -20.37
N GLN A 129 -35.28 13.89 -19.51
CA GLN A 129 -36.64 13.51 -19.92
C GLN A 129 -37.54 14.77 -19.85
N PRO A 130 -37.89 15.40 -20.98
CA PRO A 130 -39.01 16.34 -20.99
C PRO A 130 -40.28 15.57 -20.62
N ALA A 131 -41.04 16.13 -19.68
CA ALA A 131 -42.43 15.76 -19.45
C ALA A 131 -43.23 16.07 -20.73
N ALA A 132 -43.19 15.15 -21.70
CA ALA A 132 -43.98 15.20 -22.92
C ALA A 132 -45.08 14.13 -22.82
N GLU A 133 -46.00 14.30 -21.88
CA GLU A 133 -47.31 13.65 -21.91
C GLU A 133 -48.27 14.49 -21.06
N GLY A 134 -48.95 15.42 -21.72
CA GLY A 134 -49.90 16.31 -21.07
C GLY A 134 -50.57 17.34 -21.98
N GLN A 135 -50.54 17.14 -23.30
CA GLN A 135 -51.36 17.91 -24.24
C GLN A 135 -51.72 17.03 -25.45
N ALA A 136 -52.80 16.25 -25.33
CA ALA A 136 -53.67 15.87 -26.46
C ALA A 136 -54.82 15.00 -25.97
N ALA A 137 -55.96 15.62 -25.65
CA ALA A 137 -57.27 15.19 -26.14
C ALA A 137 -58.32 16.21 -25.65
N LYS A 138 -58.96 16.84 -26.64
CA LYS A 138 -60.20 17.60 -26.49
C LYS A 138 -61.33 16.70 -26.00
#